data_AF-A0A951CQR0-F1
#
_entry.id   AF-A0A951CQR0-F1
#
_cell.length_a   1.000
_cell.length_b   1.000
_cell.length_c   1.000
_cell.angle_alpha   90.00
_cell.angle_beta   90.00
_cell.angle_gamma   90.00
#
_symmetry.space_group_name_H-M   'P 1'
#
loop_
_entity.id
_entity.type
_entity.pdbx_description
1 polymer ?
#
loop_
_entity_poly.entity_id
_entity_poly.type
_entity_poly.pdbx_seq_one_letter_code
_entity_poly.pdbx_strand_id
1 'polypeptide(L)' 'MQRSPIVSISATARKIGISAPTVAKSLEHMRQLGILREITGRERHRLFVYEPYLAILNEGMEPIR' A
#
# COMPACT_ATOMS: atom_id res chain seq x y z
N MET A 1 0.04 -14.42 11.50
CA MET A 1 -0.82 -13.68 10.54
C MET A 1 0.07 -12.93 9.57
N GLN A 2 0.03 -13.25 8.27
CA GLN A 2 0.74 -12.50 7.22
C GLN A 2 0.07 -11.12 7.06
N ARG A 3 0.71 -10.03 7.49
CA ARG A 3 0.24 -8.68 7.13
C ARG A 3 0.68 -8.39 5.70
N SER A 4 -0.27 -8.10 4.80
CA SER A 4 0.01 -7.73 3.42
C SER A 4 0.48 -6.27 3.37
N PRO A 5 1.75 -5.99 3.02
CA PRO A 5 2.25 -4.61 2.89
C PRO A 5 1.71 -3.89 1.66
N ILE A 6 1.10 -4.65 0.74
CA ILE A 6 0.55 -4.16 -0.52
C ILE A 6 -0.97 -4.17 -0.42
N VAL A 7 -1.58 -3.05 -0.80
CA VAL A 7 -3.03 -2.85 -0.79
C VAL A 7 -3.54 -2.31 -2.12
N SER A 8 -4.76 -2.69 -2.49
CA SER A 8 -5.48 -2.14 -3.64
C SER A 8 -6.76 -1.47 -3.19
N ILE A 9 -7.27 -0.52 -3.97
CA ILE A 9 -8.53 0.20 -3.65
C ILE A 9 -9.67 -0.79 -3.45
N SER A 10 -9.87 -1.71 -4.38
CA SER A 10 -10.98 -2.67 -4.36
C SER A 10 -10.89 -3.66 -3.21
N ALA A 11 -9.69 -4.13 -2.87
CA ALA A 11 -9.48 -5.05 -1.75
C ALA A 11 -9.68 -4.34 -0.41
N THR A 12 -9.15 -3.13 -0.25
CA THR A 12 -9.29 -2.33 0.95
C THR A 12 -10.75 -1.96 1.20
N ALA A 13 -11.46 -1.47 0.17
CA ALA A 13 -12.89 -1.16 0.24
C ALA A 13 -13.72 -2.33 0.78
N ARG A 14 -13.52 -3.53 0.22
CA ARG A 14 -14.19 -4.76 0.68
C ARG A 14 -13.80 -5.13 2.12
N LYS A 15 -12.52 -4.99 2.48
CA LYS A 15 -12.01 -5.39 3.80
C LYS A 15 -12.53 -4.51 4.93
N ILE A 16 -12.66 -3.21 4.70
CA ILE A 16 -13.04 -2.24 5.75
C ILE A 16 -14.49 -1.73 5.63
N GLY A 17 -15.23 -2.18 4.62
CA GLY A 17 -16.65 -1.82 4.44
C GLY A 17 -16.89 -0.37 3.99
N ILE A 18 -15.91 0.25 3.35
CA ILE A 18 -15.99 1.65 2.86
C ILE A 18 -16.06 1.66 1.34
N SER A 19 -16.74 2.67 0.77
CA SER A 19 -16.84 2.83 -0.68
C SER A 19 -15.46 2.94 -1.36
N ALA A 20 -15.34 2.37 -2.57
CA ALA A 20 -14.14 2.46 -3.38
C ALA A 20 -13.64 3.91 -3.62
N PRO A 21 -14.49 4.90 -3.97
CA PRO A 21 -14.02 6.28 -4.17
C PRO A 21 -13.50 6.92 -2.87
N THR A 22 -14.11 6.64 -1.72
CA THR A 22 -13.60 7.12 -0.42
C THR A 22 -12.23 6.52 -0.14
N VAL A 23 -12.07 5.20 -0.31
CA VAL A 23 -10.78 4.52 -0.12
C VAL A 23 -9.72 5.06 -1.08
N ALA A 24 -10.07 5.27 -2.35
CA ALA A 24 -9.15 5.84 -3.34
C ALA A 24 -8.63 7.22 -2.89
N LYS A 25 -9.53 8.09 -2.43
CA LYS A 25 -9.17 9.43 -1.94
C LYS A 25 -8.29 9.36 -0.69
N SER A 26 -8.60 8.46 0.24
CA SER A 26 -7.78 8.26 1.44
C SER A 26 -6.39 7.71 1.14
N LEU A 27 -6.26 6.72 0.25
CA LEU A 27 -4.96 6.17 -0.18
C LEU A 27 -4.12 7.21 -0.91
N GLU A 28 -4.75 8.05 -1.74
CA GLU A 28 -4.05 9.15 -2.40
C GLU A 28 -3.56 10.20 -1.39
N HIS A 29 -4.37 10.54 -0.40
CA HIS A 29 -3.96 11.47 0.65
C HIS A 29 -2.79 10.92 1.47
N MET A 30 -2.84 9.65 1.86
CA MET A 30 -1.72 8.98 2.54
C MET A 30 -0.46 8.94 1.67
N ARG A 31 -0.60 8.78 0.34
CA ARG A 31 0.53 8.87 -0.60
C ARG A 31 1.14 10.27 -0.63
N GLN A 32 0.30 11.31 -0.69
CA GLN A 32 0.75 12.71 -0.66
C GLN A 32 1.46 13.07 0.65
N LEU A 33 1.03 12.48 1.76
CA LEU A 33 1.69 12.61 3.07
C LEU A 33 2.99 11.79 3.19
N GLY A 34 3.38 11.04 2.15
CA GLY A 34 4.59 10.22 2.15
C GLY A 34 4.48 8.92 2.95
N ILE A 35 3.26 8.54 3.38
CA ILE A 35 3.03 7.30 4.14
C ILE A 35 3.02 6.10 3.19
N LEU A 36 2.39 6.24 2.03
CA LEU A 36 2.27 5.18 1.03
C LEU A 36 3.02 5.54 -0.24
N ARG A 37 3.53 4.53 -0.95
CA ARG A 37 4.01 4.66 -2.33
C ARG A 37 3.11 3.91 -3.30
N GLU A 38 2.81 4.51 -4.44
CA GLU A 38 2.15 3.85 -5.56
C GLU A 38 3.20 3.10 -6.39
N ILE A 39 2.92 1.85 -6.77
CA ILE A 39 3.94 0.97 -7.39
C ILE A 39 3.57 0.45 -8.78
N THR A 40 2.42 0.82 -9.33
CA THR A 40 1.94 0.33 -10.64
C THR A 40 2.16 1.31 -11.78
N GLY A 41 2.21 2.62 -11.51
CA GLY A 41 2.29 3.67 -12.52
C GLY A 41 1.06 3.78 -13.43
N ARG A 42 -0.08 3.16 -13.06
CA ARG A 42 -1.29 3.06 -13.88
C ARG A 42 -2.42 3.95 -13.34
N GLU A 43 -3.36 4.31 -14.19
CA GLU A 43 -4.56 5.05 -13.77
C GLU A 43 -5.58 4.17 -13.04
N ARG A 44 -5.65 2.88 -13.40
CA ARG A 44 -6.61 1.91 -12.84
C ARG A 44 -5.89 0.75 -12.16
N HIS A 45 -6.58 0.12 -11.21
CA HIS A 45 -6.08 -1.02 -10.44
C HIS A 45 -4.76 -0.73 -9.71
N ARG A 46 -4.59 0.51 -9.27
CA ARG A 46 -3.41 0.99 -8.53
C ARG A 46 -3.17 0.15 -7.28
N LEU A 47 -1.90 -0.15 -7.05
CA LEU A 47 -1.41 -0.79 -5.84
C LEU A 47 -0.57 0.21 -5.05
N PHE A 48 -0.75 0.17 -3.74
CA PHE A 48 -0.05 1.02 -2.80
C PHE A 48 0.72 0.14 -1.83
N VAL A 49 1.91 0.58 -1.45
CA VAL A 49 2.78 -0.11 -0.50
C VAL A 49 3.11 0.79 0.67
N TYR A 50 3.17 0.20 1.86
CA TYR A 50 3.69 0.86 3.06
C TYR A 50 5.17 0.52 3.22
N GLU A 51 6.04 1.40 2.74
CA GLU A 51 7.49 1.16 2.69
C GLU A 51 8.15 0.91 4.05
N PRO A 52 7.80 1.62 5.14
CA PRO A 52 8.43 1.36 6.44
C PRO A 52 8.23 -0.07 6.92
N TYR A 53 7.10 -0.69 6.59
CA TYR A 53 6.88 -2.10 6.94
C TYR A 53 7.71 -3.06 6.09
N LEU A 54 7.91 -2.75 4.80
CA LEU A 54 8.85 -3.51 3.98
C LEU A 54 10.30 -3.34 4.47
N ALA A 55 10.69 -2.15 4.93
CA ALA A 55 12.01 -1.91 5.48
C ALA A 55 12.25 -2.81 6.70
N ILE A 56 11.30 -2.85 7.65
CA ILE A 56 11.36 -3.73 8.83
C ILE A 56 11.42 -5.22 8.43
N LEU A 57 10.65 -5.63 7.42
CA LEU A 57 10.70 -7.02 6.95
C LEU A 57 12.05 -7.37 6.28
N ASN A 58 12.71 -6.39 5.68
CA ASN A 58 13.98 -6.55 5.01
C ASN A 58 15.20 -6.35 5.94
N GLU A 59 15.01 -5.84 7.15
CA GLU A 59 16.07 -5.75 8.16
C GLU A 59 16.64 -7.16 8.43
N GLY A 60 17.92 -7.36 8.12
CA GLY A 60 18.61 -8.67 8.21
C GLY A 60 18.48 -9.58 6.99
N MET A 61 17.74 -9.16 5.96
CA MET A 61 17.68 -9.79 4.62
C MET A 61 18.52 -8.97 3.61
N GLU A 62 19.58 -8.34 4.07
CA GLU A 62 20.53 -7.68 3.19
C GLU A 62 21.33 -8.75 2.45
N PRO A 63 21.45 -8.66 1.11
CA PRO A 63 22.23 -9.61 0.35
C PRO A 63 23.68 -9.56 0.85
N ILE A 64 24.17 -10.71 1.32
CA ILE A 64 25.60 -10.95 1.54
C ILE A 64 26.33 -10.63 0.24
N ARG A 65 27.13 -9.55 0.26
CA ARG A 65 28.09 -9.20 -0.79
C ARG A 65 29.34 -10.04 -0.66
#